data_AF-A0A1Z8V9T7-F1
#
_entry.id   AF-A0A1Z8V9T7-F1
#
_cell.length_a   1.000
_cell.length_b   1.000
_cell.length_c   1.000
_cell.angle_alpha   90.00
_cell.angle_beta   90.00
_cell.angle_gamma   90.00
#
_symmetry.space_group_name_H-M   'P 1'
#
loop_
_entity.id
_entity.type
_entity.pdbx_description
1 polymer ?
#
loop_
_entity_poly.entity_id
_entity_poly.type
_entity_poly.pdbx_seq_one_letter_code
_entity_poly.pdbx_strand_id
1 'polypeptide(L)'
;DIGHFLMADAAQDERNRDRDLRHETVGANWLSHAFVPEVTEPVRLHVPAKRYLCATEPGYWDDLSEGSKISLRKQGGPMDDNEVAAFATLPGSEAALQLRRIDDRAKLVGFVTPPVDDFLQDLLNALKAP
;
A
#
# COMPACT_ATOMS: atom_id res chain seq x y z
N ASP A 1 -5.21 -2.17 0.15
CA ASP A 1 -5.53 -2.49 1.56
C ASP A 1 -6.30 -3.79 1.84
N ILE A 2 -6.62 -4.64 0.84
CA ILE A 2 -7.37 -5.88 1.09
C ILE A 2 -6.75 -6.80 2.16
N GLY A 3 -5.43 -6.75 2.33
CA GLY A 3 -4.70 -7.50 3.36
C GLY A 3 -5.15 -7.22 4.80
N HIS A 4 -5.75 -6.07 5.09
CA HIS A 4 -6.34 -5.82 6.41
C HIS A 4 -7.52 -6.76 6.71
N PHE A 5 -8.37 -7.03 5.72
CA PHE A 5 -9.51 -7.95 5.89
C PHE A 5 -9.04 -9.40 6.07
N LEU A 6 -7.96 -9.78 5.39
CA LEU A 6 -7.36 -11.12 5.50
C LEU A 6 -6.67 -11.36 6.85
N MET A 7 -6.42 -10.30 7.62
CA MET A 7 -5.75 -10.34 8.92
C MET A 7 -6.63 -9.87 10.08
N ALA A 8 -7.96 -9.86 9.90
CA ALA A 8 -8.87 -9.33 10.90
C ALA A 8 -8.66 -9.94 12.30
N ASP A 9 -8.53 -11.26 12.39
CA ASP A 9 -8.31 -11.96 13.67
C ASP A 9 -6.96 -11.59 14.29
N ALA A 10 -5.89 -11.56 13.49
CA ALA A 10 -4.56 -11.19 13.94
C ALA A 10 -4.48 -9.72 14.41
N ALA A 11 -5.29 -8.84 13.82
CA ALA A 11 -5.39 -7.44 14.19
C ALA A 11 -6.15 -7.21 15.51
N GLN A 12 -7.01 -8.14 15.91
CA GLN A 12 -7.73 -8.09 17.20
C GLN A 12 -6.88 -8.60 18.37
N ASP A 13 -5.82 -9.34 18.11
CA ASP A 13 -4.91 -9.84 19.14
C ASP A 13 -4.08 -8.69 19.75
N GLU A 14 -4.26 -8.45 21.05
CA GLU A 14 -3.55 -7.38 21.79
C GLU A 14 -2.02 -7.50 21.69
N ARG A 15 -1.49 -8.71 21.51
CA ARG A 15 -0.04 -8.96 21.33
C ARG A 15 0.50 -8.34 20.05
N ASN A 16 -0.36 -8.02 19.09
CA ASN A 16 -0.01 -7.43 17.80
C ASN A 16 -0.26 -5.92 17.73
N ARG A 17 -0.77 -5.29 18.80
CA ARG A 17 -1.19 -3.88 18.80
C ARG A 17 -0.11 -2.92 18.28
N ASP A 18 1.15 -3.16 18.63
CA ASP A 18 2.28 -2.30 18.28
C ASP A 18 3.14 -2.83 17.13
N ARG A 19 2.69 -3.92 16.48
CA ARG A 19 3.42 -4.55 15.38
C ARG A 19 2.90 -4.08 14.03
N ASP A 20 3.79 -4.00 13.05
CA ASP A 20 3.39 -3.96 11.65
C ASP A 20 3.03 -5.37 11.18
N LEU A 21 1.76 -5.58 10.84
CA LEU A 21 1.26 -6.85 10.35
C LEU A 21 1.53 -7.07 8.86
N ARG A 22 2.15 -6.11 8.16
CA ARG A 22 2.58 -6.24 6.78
C ARG A 22 1.44 -6.56 5.81
N HIS A 23 0.35 -5.81 5.95
CA HIS A 23 -0.88 -6.00 5.17
C HIS A 23 -0.68 -5.83 3.66
N GLU A 24 0.30 -5.03 3.24
CA GLU A 24 0.74 -4.89 1.85
C GLU A 24 1.25 -6.22 1.30
N THR A 25 2.05 -6.94 2.10
CA THR A 25 2.64 -8.22 1.73
C THR A 25 1.57 -9.31 1.70
N VAL A 26 0.70 -9.35 2.73
CA VAL A 26 -0.39 -10.33 2.81
C VAL A 26 -1.40 -10.14 1.68
N GLY A 27 -1.82 -8.90 1.42
CA GLY A 27 -2.74 -8.58 0.34
C GLY A 27 -2.16 -8.92 -1.03
N ALA A 28 -0.91 -8.53 -1.30
CA ALA A 28 -0.26 -8.83 -2.58
C ALA A 28 -0.05 -10.33 -2.80
N ASN A 29 0.29 -11.09 -1.75
CA ASN A 29 0.42 -12.55 -1.84
C ASN A 29 -0.92 -13.22 -2.14
N TRP A 30 -2.00 -12.75 -1.53
CA TRP A 30 -3.33 -13.29 -1.82
C TRP A 30 -3.77 -12.96 -3.25
N LEU A 31 -3.58 -11.71 -3.69
CA LEU A 31 -3.91 -11.27 -5.06
C LEU A 31 -3.07 -12.00 -6.12
N SER A 32 -1.82 -12.37 -5.82
CA SER A 32 -0.94 -13.02 -6.79
C SER A 32 -1.42 -14.41 -7.23
N HIS A 33 -2.41 -14.98 -6.55
CA HIS A 33 -3.05 -16.21 -7.01
C HIS A 33 -3.88 -16.00 -8.27
N ALA A 34 -4.37 -14.77 -8.53
CA ALA A 34 -5.29 -14.48 -9.63
C ALA A 34 -4.84 -13.33 -10.55
N PHE A 35 -4.07 -12.36 -10.04
CA PHE A 35 -3.73 -11.13 -10.76
C PHE A 35 -2.27 -11.06 -11.20
N VAL A 36 -2.03 -10.37 -12.31
CA VAL A 36 -0.69 -10.15 -12.87
C VAL A 36 0.19 -9.27 -11.96
N PRO A 37 1.53 -9.34 -12.08
CA PRO A 37 2.45 -8.55 -11.26
C PRO A 37 2.21 -7.03 -11.31
N GLU A 38 1.73 -6.51 -12.43
CA GLU A 38 1.39 -5.10 -12.63
C GLU A 38 0.31 -4.61 -11.65
N VAL A 39 -0.52 -5.52 -11.13
CA VAL A 39 -1.45 -5.24 -10.02
C VAL A 39 -0.80 -5.52 -8.68
N THR A 40 -0.13 -6.66 -8.53
CA THR A 40 0.30 -7.11 -7.20
C THR A 40 1.51 -6.37 -6.65
N GLU A 41 2.43 -5.94 -7.51
CA GLU A 41 3.65 -5.26 -7.06
C GLU A 41 3.37 -3.85 -6.53
N PRO A 42 2.54 -3.00 -7.16
CA PRO A 42 2.11 -1.74 -6.53
C PRO A 42 1.42 -1.97 -5.19
N VAL A 43 0.59 -3.01 -5.06
CA VAL A 43 -0.05 -3.38 -3.78
C VAL A 43 1.00 -3.82 -2.75
N ARG A 44 2.02 -4.58 -3.15
CA ARG A 44 3.10 -5.02 -2.25
C ARG A 44 3.96 -3.86 -1.78
N LEU A 45 4.18 -2.89 -2.65
CA LEU A 45 5.13 -1.81 -2.47
C LEU A 45 4.49 -0.53 -1.92
N HIS A 46 3.17 -0.44 -1.76
CA HIS A 46 2.54 0.81 -1.32
C HIS A 46 2.93 1.26 0.10
N VAL A 47 3.33 0.36 1.01
CA VAL A 47 3.92 0.74 2.31
C VAL A 47 5.38 1.21 2.15
N PRO A 48 6.28 0.44 1.51
CA PRO A 48 7.61 0.94 1.14
C PRO A 48 7.59 2.29 0.42
N ALA A 49 6.64 2.51 -0.50
CA ALA A 49 6.45 3.77 -1.21
C ALA A 49 6.15 4.94 -0.26
N LYS A 50 5.36 4.73 0.80
CA LYS A 50 5.16 5.74 1.85
C LYS A 50 6.48 6.12 2.53
N ARG A 51 7.28 5.11 2.90
CA ARG A 51 8.58 5.31 3.57
C ARG A 51 9.56 6.05 2.64
N TYR A 52 9.56 5.69 1.36
CA TYR A 52 10.36 6.34 0.32
C TYR A 52 9.99 7.82 0.14
N LEU A 53 8.69 8.13 -0.03
CA LEU A 53 8.22 9.50 -0.24
C LEU A 53 8.54 10.39 0.97
N CYS A 54 8.39 9.87 2.20
CA CYS A 54 8.78 10.61 3.39
C CYS A 54 10.29 10.86 3.50
N ALA A 55 11.13 10.02 2.87
CA ALA A 55 12.58 10.20 2.87
C ALA A 55 13.05 11.16 1.76
N THR A 56 12.37 11.15 0.61
CA THR A 56 12.86 11.79 -0.62
C THR A 56 12.13 13.08 -0.97
N GLU A 57 10.92 13.30 -0.46
CA GLU A 57 10.11 14.48 -0.77
C GLU A 57 9.92 15.36 0.47
N PRO A 58 10.55 16.55 0.51
CA PRO A 58 10.34 17.50 1.59
C PRO A 58 8.84 17.85 1.75
N GLY A 59 8.36 17.81 2.99
CA GLY A 59 6.96 18.11 3.34
C GLY A 59 6.00 16.91 3.23
N TYR A 60 6.39 15.80 2.61
CA TYR A 60 5.47 14.65 2.44
C TYR A 60 4.97 14.08 3.77
N TRP A 61 5.82 14.07 4.80
CA TRP A 61 5.42 13.66 6.15
C TRP A 61 4.27 14.49 6.70
N ASP A 62 4.28 15.81 6.47
CA ASP A 62 3.30 16.72 7.05
C ASP A 62 1.91 16.52 6.46
N ASP A 63 1.86 16.18 5.17
CA ASP A 63 0.63 15.90 4.39
C ASP A 63 -0.01 14.54 4.73
N LEU A 64 0.70 13.66 5.43
CA LEU A 64 0.14 12.37 5.84
C LEU A 64 -0.98 12.56 6.87
N SER A 65 -2.03 11.74 6.75
CA SER A 65 -3.03 11.57 7.81
C SER A 65 -2.37 11.09 9.12
N GLU A 66 -3.01 11.37 10.26
CA GLU A 66 -2.50 10.91 11.56
C GLU A 66 -2.38 9.38 11.64
N GLY A 67 -3.32 8.64 11.04
CA GLY A 67 -3.23 7.17 10.93
C GLY A 67 -2.04 6.71 10.08
N SER A 68 -1.74 7.42 8.98
CA SER A 68 -0.56 7.14 8.14
C SER A 68 0.75 7.43 8.89
N LYS A 69 0.81 8.49 9.69
CA LYS A 69 1.98 8.83 10.53
C LYS A 69 2.21 7.78 11.63
N ILE A 70 1.15 7.35 12.32
CA ILE A 70 1.23 6.30 13.35
C ILE A 70 1.73 4.99 12.75
N SER A 71 1.14 4.55 11.64
CA SER A 71 1.57 3.30 10.97
C SER A 71 2.98 3.40 10.41
N LEU A 72 3.39 4.56 9.87
CA LEU A 72 4.75 4.76 9.35
C LEU A 72 5.81 4.55 10.44
N ARG A 73 5.56 5.00 11.68
CA ARG A 73 6.46 4.74 12.81
C ARG A 73 6.59 3.24 13.12
N LYS A 74 5.50 2.48 13.05
CA LYS A 74 5.52 1.01 13.24
C LYS A 74 6.22 0.27 12.09
N GLN A 75 6.27 0.88 10.92
CA GLN A 75 6.84 0.34 9.68
C GLN A 75 8.33 0.68 9.49
N GLY A 76 8.98 1.27 10.50
CA GLY A 76 10.41 1.62 10.44
C GLY A 76 10.72 3.06 10.01
N GLY A 77 9.71 3.93 9.88
CA GLY A 77 9.91 5.35 9.54
C GLY A 77 10.32 5.60 8.08
N PRO A 78 10.76 6.82 7.74
CA PRO A 78 11.36 7.12 6.44
C PRO A 78 12.52 6.19 6.12
N MET A 79 12.71 5.90 4.83
CA MET A 79 13.84 5.10 4.36
C MET A 79 15.18 5.82 4.57
N ASP A 80 16.26 5.04 4.78
CA ASP A 80 17.63 5.55 4.63
C ASP A 80 18.08 5.57 3.16
N ASP A 81 19.27 6.13 2.87
CA ASP A 81 19.79 6.27 1.50
C ASP A 81 19.94 4.93 0.77
N ASN A 82 20.29 3.84 1.48
CA ASN A 82 20.44 2.51 0.89
C ASN A 82 19.06 1.92 0.56
N GLU A 83 18.09 2.07 1.45
CA GLU A 83 16.71 1.66 1.23
C GLU A 83 16.07 2.43 0.07
N VAL A 84 16.32 3.74 -0.02
CA VAL A 84 15.89 4.60 -1.14
C VAL A 84 16.46 4.08 -2.46
N ALA A 85 17.78 3.85 -2.51
CA ALA A 85 18.44 3.34 -3.71
C ALA A 85 17.90 1.95 -4.10
N ALA A 86 17.68 1.06 -3.14
CA ALA A 86 17.13 -0.27 -3.39
C ALA A 86 15.68 -0.19 -3.90
N PHE A 87 14.82 0.60 -3.26
CA PHE A 87 13.42 0.76 -3.64
C PHE A 87 13.27 1.28 -5.08
N ALA A 88 14.08 2.26 -5.45
CA ALA A 88 14.05 2.86 -6.80
C ALA A 88 14.29 1.83 -7.92
N THR A 89 14.99 0.73 -7.63
CA THR A 89 15.28 -0.35 -8.60
C THR A 89 14.20 -1.44 -8.68
N LEU A 90 13.23 -1.45 -7.76
CA LEU A 90 12.22 -2.50 -7.71
C LEU A 90 11.24 -2.37 -8.90
N PRO A 91 10.91 -3.48 -9.60
CA PRO A 91 9.82 -3.49 -10.55
C PRO A 91 8.51 -3.02 -9.90
N GLY A 92 7.81 -2.08 -10.55
CA GLY A 92 6.56 -1.51 -10.02
C GLY A 92 6.73 -0.41 -8.97
N SER A 93 7.96 0.02 -8.64
CA SER A 93 8.22 1.12 -7.71
C SER A 93 7.49 2.41 -8.10
N GLU A 94 7.58 2.82 -9.37
CA GLU A 94 6.89 4.01 -9.90
C GLU A 94 5.37 3.91 -9.75
N ALA A 95 4.79 2.78 -10.15
CA ALA A 95 3.35 2.54 -10.00
C ALA A 95 2.93 2.50 -8.52
N ALA A 96 3.79 2.00 -7.62
CA ALA A 96 3.56 2.03 -6.17
C ALA A 96 3.58 3.46 -5.61
N LEU A 97 4.48 4.33 -6.09
CA LEU A 97 4.50 5.75 -5.72
C LEU A 97 3.21 6.45 -6.16
N GLN A 98 2.75 6.18 -7.39
CA GLN A 98 1.49 6.72 -7.89
C GLN A 98 0.30 6.23 -7.06
N LEU A 99 0.22 4.93 -6.80
CA LEU A 99 -0.81 4.33 -5.95
C LEU A 99 -0.80 4.92 -4.54
N ARG A 100 0.39 5.14 -3.97
CA ARG A 100 0.53 5.73 -2.64
C ARG A 100 -0.04 7.14 -2.55
N ARG A 101 0.23 7.98 -3.56
CA ARG A 101 -0.35 9.34 -3.62
C ARG A 101 -1.86 9.32 -3.78
N ILE A 102 -2.41 8.28 -4.42
CA ILE A 102 -3.86 8.09 -4.50
C ILE A 102 -4.40 7.72 -3.12
N ASP A 103 -3.79 6.74 -2.42
CA ASP A 103 -4.16 6.35 -1.05
C ASP A 103 -4.18 7.54 -0.08
N ASP A 104 -3.13 8.37 -0.10
CA ASP A 104 -3.03 9.53 0.80
C ASP A 104 -4.11 10.59 0.52
N ARG A 105 -4.51 10.77 -0.74
CA ARG A 105 -5.57 11.72 -1.12
C ARG A 105 -6.98 11.17 -0.91
N ALA A 106 -7.16 9.85 -0.86
CA ALA A 106 -8.45 9.17 -0.76
C ALA A 106 -9.04 9.17 0.67
N LYS A 107 -8.97 10.31 1.38
CA LYS A 107 -9.45 10.48 2.76
C LYS A 107 -10.57 11.52 2.89
N LEU A 108 -11.18 11.93 1.77
CA LEU A 108 -12.27 12.91 1.74
C LEU A 108 -13.62 12.25 2.09
N VAL A 109 -14.15 12.60 3.27
CA VAL A 109 -15.47 12.12 3.71
C VAL A 109 -16.56 12.66 2.80
N GLY A 110 -17.45 11.78 2.33
CA GLY A 110 -18.56 12.16 1.44
C GLY A 110 -18.18 12.33 -0.03
N PHE A 111 -16.93 12.05 -0.41
CA PHE A 111 -16.54 12.01 -1.82
C PHE A 111 -17.25 10.86 -2.53
N VAL A 112 -17.99 11.18 -3.60
CA VAL A 112 -18.74 10.19 -4.37
C VAL A 112 -17.81 9.54 -5.38
N THR A 113 -17.64 8.23 -5.29
CA THR A 113 -16.92 7.42 -6.28
C THR A 113 -17.91 6.52 -7.03
N PRO A 114 -17.55 6.05 -8.24
CA PRO A 114 -18.27 4.94 -8.85
C PRO A 114 -18.33 3.72 -7.89
N PRO A 115 -19.39 2.90 -7.95
CA PRO A 115 -19.44 1.63 -7.22
C PRO A 115 -18.34 0.69 -7.71
N VAL A 116 -18.00 -0.31 -6.89
CA VAL A 116 -16.95 -1.30 -7.25
C VAL A 116 -17.29 -2.07 -8.53
N ASP A 117 -18.58 -2.29 -8.79
CA ASP A 117 -19.08 -3.02 -9.96
C ASP A 117 -18.70 -2.33 -11.28
N ASP A 118 -18.55 -1.00 -11.28
CA ASP A 118 -18.13 -0.24 -12.46
C ASP A 118 -16.69 -0.56 -12.88
N PHE A 119 -15.87 -1.12 -11.98
CA PHE A 119 -14.49 -1.54 -12.23
C PHE A 119 -14.36 -3.04 -12.59
N LEU A 120 -15.47 -3.78 -12.69
CA LEU A 120 -15.43 -5.23 -12.90
C LEU A 120 -14.65 -5.61 -14.17
N GLN A 121 -14.86 -4.90 -15.27
CA GLN A 121 -14.17 -5.21 -16.52
C GLN A 121 -12.65 -4.97 -16.42
N ASP A 122 -12.23 -3.93 -15.70
CA ASP A 122 -10.81 -3.66 -15.45
C ASP A 122 -10.18 -4.76 -14.60
N LEU A 123 -10.90 -5.24 -13.57
CA LEU A 123 -10.45 -6.37 -12.74
C LEU A 123 -10.31 -7.65 -13.58
N LEU A 124 -11.29 -7.95 -14.45
CA LEU A 124 -11.23 -9.11 -15.32
C LEU A 124 -10.05 -9.05 -16.30
N ASN A 125 -9.77 -7.86 -16.85
CA ASN A 125 -8.64 -7.65 -17.76
C ASN A 125 -7.28 -7.80 -17.07
N ALA A 126 -7.23 -7.63 -15.75
CA ALA A 126 -6.01 -7.73 -14.96
C ALA A 126 -5.76 -9.14 -14.38
N LEU A 127 -6.65 -10.09 -14.64
CA LEU A 127 -6.43 -11.50 -14.27
C LEU A 127 -5.28 -12.08 -15.08
N LYS A 128 -4.57 -13.03 -14.46
CA LYS A 128 -3.61 -13.88 -15.18
C LYS A 128 -4.34 -14.65 -16.28
N ALA A 129 -3.68 -14.81 -17.42
CA ALA A 129 -4.14 -15.75 -18.42
C ALA A 129 -4.23 -17.17 -17.81
N PRO A 130 -5.28 -17.94 -18.14
CA PRO A 130 -5.43 -19.31 -17.67
C PRO A 130 -4.31 -20.24 -18.15
#